data_AF-A0A6J6Z0N2-F1
#
_entry.id   AF-A0A6J6Z0N2-F1
#
_cell.length_a   1.000
_cell.length_b   1.000
_cell.length_c   1.000
_cell.angle_alpha   90.00
_cell.angle_beta   90.00
_cell.angle_gamma   90.00
#
_symmetry.space_group_name_H-M   'P 1'
#
loop_
_entity.id
_entity.type
_entity.pdbx_description
1 polymer ?
#
loop_
_entity_poly.entity_id
_entity_poly.type
_entity_poly.pdbx_seq_one_letter_code
_entity_poly.pdbx_strand_id
1 'polypeptide(L)'
;MAIEIKNAASESDAVEVARACARNNLLKCAIFGGDPNWGRVLAAVGTARVHLNPLDIDVTLNGVQVAKSSAPFEDRNKVSFENRLVTIEVDLKVGSSSATVFTNDLSHDYVHENSAYAT
;
A
#
# COMPACT_ATOMS: atom_id res chain seq x y z
N MET A 1 -5.02 8.89 1.54
CA MET A 1 -4.07 7.96 0.90
C MET A 1 -4.80 7.17 -0.18
N ALA A 2 -4.20 7.03 -1.36
CA ALA A 2 -4.70 6.21 -2.45
C ALA A 2 -3.83 4.95 -2.59
N ILE A 3 -4.46 3.79 -2.71
CA ILE A 3 -3.79 2.52 -3.01
C ILE A 3 -4.24 2.09 -4.39
N GLU A 4 -3.32 2.14 -5.34
CA GLU A 4 -3.53 1.83 -6.75
C GLU A 4 -2.91 0.48 -7.09
N ILE A 5 -3.72 -0.44 -7.58
CA ILE A 5 -3.25 -1.74 -8.05
C ILE A 5 -3.32 -1.75 -9.57
N LYS A 6 -2.21 -2.12 -10.23
CA LYS A 6 -2.08 -2.23 -11.69
C LYS A 6 -1.87 -3.69 -12.10
N ASN A 7 -2.28 -4.02 -13.32
CA ASN A 7 -2.04 -5.29 -14.00
C ASN A 7 -2.40 -6.53 -13.18
N ALA A 8 -3.53 -6.49 -12.46
CA ALA A 8 -4.10 -7.65 -11.81
C ALA A 8 -4.79 -8.58 -12.82
N ALA A 9 -4.98 -9.85 -12.43
CA ALA A 9 -5.68 -10.85 -13.24
C ALA A 9 -7.16 -10.48 -13.47
N SER A 10 -7.78 -9.79 -12.50
CA SER A 10 -9.15 -9.30 -12.56
C SER A 10 -9.30 -8.01 -11.74
N GLU A 11 -10.39 -7.26 -11.95
CA GLU A 11 -10.71 -6.09 -11.13
C GLU A 11 -10.99 -6.48 -9.67
N SER A 12 -11.65 -7.63 -9.44
CA SER A 12 -11.89 -8.13 -8.08
C SER A 12 -10.60 -8.44 -7.34
N ASP A 13 -9.61 -9.01 -8.03
CA ASP A 13 -8.28 -9.28 -7.47
C ASP A 13 -7.58 -7.96 -7.13
N ALA A 14 -7.66 -6.96 -8.01
CA ALA A 14 -7.11 -5.63 -7.75
C ALA A 14 -7.75 -4.99 -6.50
N VAL A 15 -9.08 -5.06 -6.37
CA VAL A 15 -9.80 -4.54 -5.19
C VAL A 15 -9.42 -5.30 -3.92
N GLU A 16 -9.25 -6.62 -3.99
CA GLU A 16 -8.87 -7.44 -2.84
C GLU A 16 -7.47 -7.06 -2.33
N VAL A 17 -6.48 -6.96 -3.21
CA VAL A 17 -5.12 -6.52 -2.86
C VAL A 17 -5.13 -5.11 -2.29
N ALA A 18 -5.84 -4.18 -2.94
CA ALA A 18 -5.96 -2.81 -2.46
C ALA A 18 -6.55 -2.75 -1.04
N ARG A 19 -7.59 -3.56 -0.76
CA ARG A 19 -8.21 -3.67 0.57
C ARG A 19 -7.28 -4.32 1.60
N ALA A 20 -6.49 -5.31 1.20
CA ALA A 20 -5.50 -5.93 2.09
C ALA A 20 -4.47 -4.90 2.58
N CYS A 21 -3.93 -4.09 1.66
CA CYS A 21 -3.07 -2.97 2.00
C CYS A 21 -3.78 -1.91 2.85
N ALA A 22 -5.00 -1.52 2.46
CA ALA A 22 -5.76 -0.45 3.12
C ALA A 22 -6.13 -0.75 4.59
N ARG A 23 -6.22 -2.04 4.95
CA ARG A 23 -6.58 -2.54 6.28
C ARG A 23 -5.37 -2.97 7.12
N ASN A 24 -4.16 -2.91 6.56
CA ASN A 24 -2.96 -3.34 7.26
C ASN A 24 -2.50 -2.27 8.26
N ASN A 25 -2.64 -2.56 9.56
CA ASN A 25 -2.27 -1.61 10.62
C ASN A 25 -0.79 -1.21 10.59
N LEU A 26 0.12 -2.16 10.31
CA LEU A 26 1.55 -1.84 10.23
C LEU A 26 1.83 -0.87 9.09
N LEU A 27 1.22 -1.05 7.92
CA LEU A 27 1.35 -0.13 6.81
C LEU A 27 0.78 1.25 7.17
N LYS A 28 -0.44 1.30 7.72
CA LYS A 28 -1.08 2.56 8.14
C LYS A 28 -0.24 3.33 9.17
N CYS A 29 0.36 2.64 10.14
CA CYS A 29 1.28 3.24 11.11
C CYS A 29 2.60 3.72 10.46
N ALA A 30 3.14 2.98 9.48
CA ALA A 30 4.35 3.41 8.76
C ALA A 30 4.11 4.72 8.02
N ILE A 31 2.97 4.82 7.33
CA ILE A 31 2.59 6.04 6.63
C ILE A 31 2.38 7.20 7.60
N PHE A 32 1.70 6.99 8.74
CA PHE A 32 1.58 8.00 9.80
C PHE A 32 2.97 8.49 10.29
N GLY A 33 3.90 7.55 10.50
CA GLY A 33 5.26 7.85 10.95
C GLY A 33 6.21 8.35 9.86
N GLY A 34 5.75 8.53 8.61
CA GLY A 34 6.59 8.95 7.49
C GLY A 34 7.66 7.93 7.07
N ASP A 35 7.49 6.64 7.36
CA ASP A 35 8.43 5.57 6.99
C ASP A 35 8.04 4.95 5.63
N PRO A 36 8.84 5.11 4.56
CA PRO A 36 8.56 4.55 3.24
C PRO A 36 8.87 3.05 3.18
N ASN A 37 8.08 2.28 3.95
CA ASN A 37 8.31 0.87 4.21
C ASN A 37 7.61 -0.03 3.18
N TRP A 38 8.24 -0.20 2.02
CA TRP A 38 7.73 -1.08 0.97
C TRP A 38 7.64 -2.56 1.37
N GLY A 39 8.45 -3.01 2.34
CA GLY A 39 8.35 -4.35 2.91
C GLY A 39 6.99 -4.60 3.55
N ARG A 40 6.41 -3.60 4.23
CA ARG A 40 5.04 -3.68 4.77
C ARG A 40 3.97 -3.68 3.67
N VAL A 41 4.23 -3.03 2.53
CA VAL A 41 3.34 -3.11 1.36
C VAL A 41 3.33 -4.54 0.80
N LEU A 42 4.50 -5.12 0.52
CA LEU A 42 4.59 -6.50 0.02
C LEU A 42 3.99 -7.52 1.00
N ALA A 43 4.24 -7.36 2.29
CA ALA A 43 3.66 -8.21 3.32
C ALA A 43 2.12 -8.14 3.31
N ALA A 44 1.53 -6.94 3.12
CA ALA A 44 0.09 -6.79 3.01
C ALA A 44 -0.47 -7.40 1.71
N VAL A 45 0.18 -7.15 0.56
CA VAL A 45 -0.18 -7.76 -0.72
C VAL A 45 -0.20 -9.29 -0.63
N GLY A 46 0.81 -9.88 0.01
CA GLY A 46 0.92 -11.33 0.20
C GLY A 46 -0.17 -11.97 1.07
N THR A 47 -1.03 -11.19 1.73
CA THR A 47 -2.19 -11.71 2.48
C THR A 47 -3.46 -11.84 1.63
N ALA A 48 -3.50 -11.22 0.45
CA ALA A 48 -4.64 -11.30 -0.45
C ALA A 48 -4.74 -12.69 -1.10
N ARG A 49 -5.96 -13.22 -1.21
CA ARG A 49 -6.25 -14.54 -1.79
C ARG A 49 -6.55 -14.42 -3.29
N VAL A 50 -5.57 -13.88 -4.01
CA VAL A 50 -5.68 -13.58 -5.45
C VAL A 50 -4.62 -14.31 -6.27
N HIS A 51 -4.74 -14.26 -7.59
CA HIS A 51 -3.64 -14.66 -8.45
C HIS A 51 -2.53 -13.60 -8.43
N LEU A 52 -1.32 -13.96 -8.01
CA LEU A 52 -0.14 -13.10 -8.01
C LEU A 52 1.15 -13.92 -8.21
N ASN A 53 2.21 -13.26 -8.68
CA ASN A 53 3.57 -13.79 -8.66
C ASN A 53 4.38 -13.06 -7.58
N PRO A 54 4.72 -13.70 -6.44
CA PRO A 54 5.38 -13.02 -5.33
C PRO A 54 6.80 -12.57 -5.64
N LEU A 55 7.40 -13.04 -6.73
CA LEU A 55 8.75 -12.67 -7.17
C LEU A 55 8.74 -11.54 -8.21
N ASP A 56 7.57 -11.07 -8.64
CA ASP A 56 7.48 -10.03 -9.66
C ASP A 56 6.41 -8.98 -9.35
N ILE A 57 6.56 -8.33 -8.18
CA ILE A 57 5.72 -7.21 -7.76
C ILE A 57 6.56 -5.94 -7.71
N ASP A 58 6.06 -4.87 -8.31
CA ASP A 58 6.67 -3.54 -8.20
C ASP A 58 5.88 -2.69 -7.21
N VAL A 59 6.57 -1.84 -6.45
CA VAL A 59 5.95 -0.90 -5.50
C VAL A 59 6.53 0.49 -5.72
N THR A 60 5.63 1.44 -5.94
CA THR A 60 5.95 2.87 -6.07
C THR A 60 5.27 3.64 -4.94
N LEU A 61 6.04 4.45 -4.21
CA LEU A 61 5.56 5.30 -3.13
C LEU A 61 5.78 6.76 -3.52
N ASN A 62 4.69 7.54 -3.63
CA ASN A 62 4.72 8.95 -4.05
C ASN A 62 5.62 9.20 -5.29
N GLY A 63 5.54 8.30 -6.28
CA GLY A 63 6.28 8.41 -7.54
C GLY A 63 7.70 7.85 -7.53
N VAL A 64 8.21 7.34 -6.40
CA VAL A 64 9.52 6.67 -6.32
C VAL A 64 9.33 5.16 -6.33
N GLN A 65 9.95 4.46 -7.29
CA GLN A 65 9.84 3.01 -7.40
C GLN A 65 10.79 2.32 -6.42
N VAL A 66 10.35 2.18 -5.18
CA VAL A 66 11.15 1.65 -4.07
C VAL A 66 11.37 0.15 -4.14
N ALA A 67 10.49 -0.58 -4.82
CA ALA A 67 10.67 -2.00 -5.09
C ALA A 67 10.39 -2.34 -6.56
N LYS A 68 11.24 -3.20 -7.12
CA LYS A 68 11.09 -3.75 -8.48
C LYS A 68 11.34 -5.25 -8.43
N SER A 69 10.44 -6.03 -9.01
CA SER A 69 10.44 -7.49 -8.96
C SER A 69 10.68 -8.02 -7.54
N SER A 70 9.90 -7.50 -6.60
CA SER A 70 9.93 -7.83 -5.17
C SER A 70 11.28 -7.63 -4.47
N ALA A 71 12.19 -6.85 -5.06
CA ALA A 71 13.50 -6.53 -4.52
C ALA A 71 13.67 -5.00 -4.38
N PRO A 72 14.60 -4.52 -3.51
CA PRO A 72 14.91 -3.09 -3.42
C PRO A 72 15.33 -2.53 -4.79
N PHE A 73 14.84 -1.33 -5.14
CA PHE A 73 15.19 -0.68 -6.40
C PHE A 73 15.72 0.74 -6.19
N GLU A 74 14.86 1.76 -6.11
CA GLU A 74 15.30 3.11 -5.79
C GLU A 74 15.50 3.34 -4.28
N ASP A 75 16.32 4.33 -3.94
CA ASP A 75 16.48 4.75 -2.56
C ASP A 75 15.18 5.31 -1.99
N ARG A 76 14.63 4.61 -0.99
CA ARG A 76 13.41 4.98 -0.28
C ARG A 76 13.50 6.36 0.39
N ASN A 77 14.70 6.87 0.68
CA ASN A 77 14.86 8.21 1.26
C ASN A 77 14.48 9.34 0.30
N LYS A 78 14.29 9.04 -0.99
CA LYS A 78 13.74 9.98 -1.97
C LYS A 78 12.23 10.16 -1.86
N VAL A 79 11.53 9.27 -1.13
CA VAL A 79 10.09 9.37 -0.90
C VAL A 79 9.82 10.49 0.10
N SER A 80 9.03 11.48 -0.30
CA SER A 80 8.54 12.51 0.61
C SER A 80 7.07 12.26 0.96
N PHE A 81 6.77 12.23 2.26
CA PHE A 81 5.41 12.21 2.81
C PHE A 81 5.00 13.56 3.43
N GLU A 82 5.72 14.65 3.11
CA GLU A 82 5.36 15.99 3.58
C GLU A 82 3.98 16.44 3.06
N ASN A 83 3.60 15.96 1.87
CA ASN A 83 2.28 16.19 1.32
C ASN A 83 1.24 15.29 1.99
N ARG A 84 0.08 15.87 2.31
CA ARG A 84 -1.06 15.14 2.89
C ARG A 84 -1.56 13.98 2.02
N LEU A 85 -1.39 14.09 0.70
CA LEU A 85 -1.78 13.04 -0.25
C LEU A 85 -0.63 12.05 -0.43
N VAL A 86 -0.85 10.83 0.05
CA VAL A 86 0.03 9.68 -0.16
C VAL A 86 -0.57 8.77 -1.23
N THR A 87 0.23 8.34 -2.19
CA THR A 87 -0.08 7.33 -3.20
C THR A 87 0.85 6.14 -3.04
N ILE A 88 0.24 4.96 -2.92
CA ILE A 88 0.91 3.66 -2.97
C ILE A 88 0.44 2.98 -4.25
N GLU A 89 1.34 2.77 -5.19
CA GLU A 89 1.06 1.99 -6.40
C GLU A 89 1.75 0.63 -6.29
N VAL A 90 1.02 -0.43 -6.68
CA VAL A 90 1.50 -1.80 -6.74
C VAL A 90 1.18 -2.37 -8.12
N ASP A 91 2.20 -2.82 -8.84
CA ASP A 91 2.03 -3.51 -10.13
C ASP A 91 2.20 -5.02 -9.93
N LEU A 92 1.14 -5.78 -10.25
CA LEU A 92 1.10 -7.23 -10.08
C LEU A 92 1.55 -8.02 -11.32
N LYS A 93 1.60 -7.38 -12.50
CA LYS A 93 2.08 -7.98 -13.77
C LYS A 93 1.47 -9.34 -14.16
N VAL A 94 0.24 -9.62 -13.74
CA VAL A 94 -0.45 -10.90 -13.99
C VAL A 94 -1.74 -10.74 -14.82
N GLY A 95 -1.97 -9.55 -15.35
CA GLY A 95 -3.11 -9.25 -16.21
C GLY A 95 -3.12 -7.78 -16.63
N SER A 96 -4.31 -7.21 -16.81
CA SER A 96 -4.51 -5.83 -17.28
C SER A 96 -5.55 -5.05 -16.47
N SER A 97 -6.13 -5.67 -15.44
CA SER A 97 -7.13 -5.01 -14.60
C SER A 97 -6.48 -4.12 -13.56
N SER A 98 -7.20 -3.09 -13.12
CA SER A 98 -6.73 -2.14 -12.12
C SER A 98 -7.85 -1.71 -11.20
N ALA A 99 -7.51 -1.27 -9.99
CA ALA A 99 -8.45 -0.69 -9.05
C ALA A 99 -7.74 0.28 -8.10
N THR A 100 -8.49 1.26 -7.59
CA THR A 100 -8.00 2.19 -6.58
C THR A 100 -8.90 2.14 -5.35
N VAL A 101 -8.30 2.00 -4.17
CA VAL A 101 -9.00 2.11 -2.88
C VAL A 101 -8.43 3.29 -2.10
N PHE A 102 -9.33 4.11 -1.57
CA PHE A 102 -8.98 5.21 -0.68
C PHE A 102 -9.03 4.76 0.78
N THR A 103 -8.04 5.22 1.55
CA THR A 103 -7.94 4.99 2.99
C THR A 103 -7.15 6.13 3.64
N ASN A 104 -6.96 6.05 4.95
CA ASN A 104 -6.13 6.94 5.75
C ASN A 104 -4.98 6.15 6.41
N ASP A 105 -4.14 6.86 7.13
CA ASP A 105 -3.15 6.33 8.06
C ASP A 105 -3.81 5.88 9.39
N LEU A 106 -3.00 5.45 10.37
CA LEU A 106 -3.46 5.08 11.72
C LEU A 106 -2.64 5.89 12.73
N SER A 107 -3.22 6.99 13.21
CA SER A 107 -2.59 7.97 14.08
C SER A 107 -2.89 7.74 15.56
N HIS A 108 -2.19 8.48 16.43
CA HIS A 108 -2.52 8.55 17.84
C HIS A 108 -3.92 9.12 18.08
N ASP A 109 -4.31 10.16 17.34
CA ASP A 109 -5.61 10.82 17.49
C ASP A 109 -6.76 9.86 17.17
N TYR A 110 -6.62 9.02 16.14
CA TYR A 110 -7.62 7.98 15.83
C TYR A 110 -7.86 7.06 17.03
N VAL A 111 -6.79 6.64 17.71
CA VAL A 111 -6.89 5.79 18.91
C VAL A 111 -7.52 6.57 20.06
N HIS A 112 -7.12 7.81 20.29
CA HIS A 112 -7.67 8.65 21.36
C HIS A 112 -9.17 8.90 21.17
N GLU A 113 -9.59 9.34 19.97
CA GLU A 113 -10.99 9.63 19.63
C GLU A 113 -11.90 8.43 19.82
N ASN A 114 -11.45 7.22 19.48
CA ASN A 114 -12.24 5.99 19.56
C ASN A 114 -12.07 5.22 20.88
N SER A 115 -11.34 5.76 21.87
CA SER A 115 -11.18 5.14 23.20
C SER A 115 -11.56 6.05 24.37
N ALA A 116 -11.42 7.36 24.22
CA ALA A 116 -11.73 8.33 25.27
C ALA A 116 -13.23 8.68 25.35
N TYR A 117 -13.97 8.46 24.26
CA TYR A 117 -15.38 8.78 24.14
C TYR A 117 -16.17 7.54 23.68
N ALA A 118 -17.44 7.44 24.09
CA ALA A 118 -18.38 6.52 23.48
C ALA A 118 -18.89 7.16 22.18
N THR A 119 -18.52 6.57 21.05
CA THR A 119 -18.93 6.98 19.70
C THR A 119 -19.92 6.00 19.09
#